data_AF-A0A1N6ZCR3-F1
#
_entry.id   AF-A0A1N6ZCR3-F1
#
_cell.length_a   1.000
_cell.length_b   1.000
_cell.length_c   1.000
_cell.angle_alpha   90.00
_cell.angle_beta   90.00
_cell.angle_gamma   90.00
#
_symmetry.space_group_name_H-M   'P 1'
#
loop_
_entity.id
_entity.type
_entity.pdbx_description
1 polymer ?
#
loop_
_entity_poly.entity_id
_entity_poly.type
_entity_poly.pdbx_seq_one_letter_code
_entity_poly.pdbx_strand_id
1 'polypeptide(L)' 'MGEFTTTIETRLDQAYKGLEEATTSGDDFLADTLTAEIEDLHRLAEDHGIAIQR' A
#
# COMPACT_ATOMS: atom_id res chain seq x y z
N MET A 1 -14.89 -9.64 6.97
CA MET A 1 -14.36 -8.68 5.97
C MET A 1 -14.41 -9.37 4.61
N GLY A 2 -14.74 -8.65 3.54
CA GLY A 2 -14.83 -9.25 2.21
C GLY A 2 -13.45 -9.64 1.68
N GLU A 3 -13.40 -10.59 0.75
CA GLU A 3 -12.16 -11.03 0.08
C GLU A 3 -11.37 -9.85 -0.53
N PHE A 4 -12.09 -8.83 -1.01
CA PHE A 4 -11.52 -7.59 -1.53
C PHE A 4 -10.78 -6.77 -0.47
N THR A 5 -11.36 -6.62 0.73
CA THR A 5 -10.73 -5.90 1.86
C THR A 5 -9.42 -6.57 2.26
N THR A 6 -9.43 -7.89 2.43
CA THR A 6 -8.24 -8.68 2.78
C THR A 6 -7.14 -8.58 1.71
N THR A 7 -7.54 -8.48 0.45
CA THR A 7 -6.59 -8.31 -0.67
C THR A 7 -5.93 -6.94 -0.63
N ILE A 8 -6.69 -5.86 -0.38
CA ILE A 8 -6.12 -4.50 -0.25
C ILE A 8 -5.20 -4.42 0.97
N GLU A 9 -5.62 -4.94 2.13
CA GLU A 9 -4.80 -4.94 3.34
C GLU A 9 -3.47 -5.68 3.14
N THR A 10 -3.52 -6.85 2.47
CA THR A 10 -2.32 -7.62 2.16
C THR A 10 -1.37 -6.85 1.23
N ARG A 11 -1.91 -6.22 0.19
CA ARG A 11 -1.10 -5.42 -0.75
C ARG A 11 -0.50 -4.19 -0.09
N LEU A 12 -1.25 -3.51 0.78
CA LEU A 12 -0.73 -2.38 1.55
C LEU A 12 0.42 -2.82 2.46
N ASP A 13 0.28 -3.92 3.19
CA ASP A 13 1.37 -4.46 4.03
C ASP A 13 2.63 -4.76 3.20
N GLN A 14 2.46 -5.37 2.03
CA GLN A 14 3.58 -5.65 1.12
C GLN A 14 4.23 -4.36 0.61
N ALA A 15 3.45 -3.37 0.20
CA ALA A 15 3.96 -2.10 -0.30
C ALA A 15 4.68 -1.31 0.81
N TYR A 16 4.17 -1.32 2.04
CA TYR A 16 4.84 -0.69 3.18
C TYR A 16 6.18 -1.35 3.51
N LYS A 17 6.24 -2.70 3.52
CA LYS A 17 7.51 -3.42 3.73
C LYS A 17 8.51 -3.11 2.62
N GLY A 18 8.07 -3.17 1.37
CA GLY A 18 8.91 -2.82 0.23
C GLY A 18 9.41 -1.38 0.30
N LEU A 19 8.58 -0.44 0.78
CA LEU A 19 8.94 0.97 0.91
C LEU A 19 10.03 1.17 1.97
N GLU A 20 9.92 0.47 3.10
CA GLU A 20 10.94 0.47 4.14
C GLU A 20 12.27 -0.10 3.61
N GLU A 21 12.22 -1.21 2.86
CA GLU A 21 13.39 -1.81 2.22
C GLU A 21 14.02 -0.90 1.16
N ALA A 22 13.20 -0.27 0.31
CA ALA A 22 13.64 0.68 -0.71
C ALA A 22 14.32 1.89 -0.09
N THR A 23 13.70 2.47 0.95
CA THR A 23 14.26 3.60 1.71
C THR A 23 15.58 3.21 2.37
N THR A 24 15.67 2.01 2.93
CA THR A 24 16.89 1.50 3.58
C THR A 24 18.01 1.22 2.57
N SER A 25 17.67 0.72 1.38
CA SER A 25 18.64 0.45 0.31
C SER A 25 19.05 1.71 -0.46
N GLY A 26 18.36 2.84 -0.26
CA GLY A 26 18.56 4.07 -1.01
C GLY A 26 18.04 4.01 -2.44
N ASP A 27 17.02 3.19 -2.69
CA ASP A 27 16.37 3.03 -3.99
C ASP A 27 15.20 4.01 -4.11
N ASP A 28 15.52 5.28 -4.38
CA ASP A 28 14.54 6.38 -4.40
C ASP A 28 13.42 6.16 -5.43
N PHE A 29 13.74 5.51 -6.56
CA PHE A 29 12.74 5.20 -7.60
C PHE A 29 11.72 4.17 -7.12
N LEU A 30 12.19 3.10 -6.48
CA LEU A 30 11.31 2.09 -5.89
C LEU A 30 10.49 2.68 -4.74
N ALA A 31 11.09 3.54 -3.91
CA ALA A 31 10.37 4.21 -2.83
C ALA A 31 9.24 5.12 -3.35
N ASP A 32 9.48 5.91 -4.39
CA ASP A 32 8.46 6.76 -5.02
C ASP A 32 7.33 5.91 -5.64
N THR A 33 7.69 4.84 -6.34
CA THR A 33 6.73 3.90 -6.94
C THR A 33 5.82 3.26 -5.89
N LEU A 34 6.40 2.77 -4.78
CA LEU A 34 5.65 2.13 -3.71
C LEU A 34 4.79 3.12 -2.93
N THR A 35 5.27 4.35 -2.76
CA THR A 35 4.47 5.43 -2.17
C THR A 35 3.22 5.71 -3.00
N ALA A 36 3.37 5.83 -4.32
CA ALA A 36 2.24 6.03 -5.23
C ALA A 36 1.26 4.83 -5.23
N GLU A 37 1.77 3.60 -5.14
CA GLU A 37 0.92 2.40 -5.03
C GLU A 37 0.12 2.39 -3.72
N ILE A 38 0.74 2.76 -2.60
CA ILE A 38 0.05 2.88 -1.30
C ILE A 38 -1.09 3.91 -1.40
N GLU A 39 -0.84 5.07 -2.00
CA GLU A 39 -1.87 6.10 -2.19
C GLU A 39 -3.03 5.62 -3.07
N ASP A 40 -2.74 4.87 -4.15
CA ASP A 40 -3.77 4.31 -5.02
C ASP A 40 -4.61 3.24 -4.32
N LEU A 41 -3.96 2.37 -3.53
CA LEU A 41 -4.64 1.34 -2.73
C LEU A 41 -5.54 1.96 -1.64
N HIS A 42 -5.11 3.04 -0.99
CA HIS A 42 -5.96 3.79 -0.05
C HIS A 42 -7.16 4.40 -0.76
N ARG A 43 -6.95 5.06 -1.90
CA ARG A 43 -8.05 5.63 -2.69
C ARG A 43 -9.03 4.56 -3.15
N LEU A 44 -8.53 3.41 -3.59
CA LEU A 44 -9.35 2.27 -3.99
C LEU A 44 -10.16 1.73 -2.80
N ALA A 45 -9.55 1.65 -1.62
CA ALA A 45 -10.28 1.25 -0.42
C ALA A 45 -11.41 2.25 -0.09
N GLU A 46 -11.12 3.55 -0.13
CA GLU A 46 -12.11 4.61 0.11
C GLU A 46 -13.26 4.58 -0.90
N ASP A 47 -12.97 4.41 -2.19
CA ASP A 47 -13.97 4.31 -3.27
C ASP A 47 -14.92 3.12 -3.04
N HIS A 48 -14.39 2.01 -2.53
CA HIS A 48 -15.16 0.83 -2.17
C HIS A 48 -15.78 0.87 -0.76
N GLY A 49 -15.65 2.00 -0.03
CA GLY A 49 -16.20 2.18 1.31
C GLY A 49 -15.51 1.36 2.40
N ILE A 50 -14.26 0.96 2.18
CA ILE A 50 -13.44 0.19 3.11
C ILE A 50 -12.63 1.17 3.97
N ALA A 51 -12.91 1.16 5.27
CA ALA A 51 -12.09 1.87 6.25
C ALA A 51 -10.82 1.06 6.54
N ILE A 52 -9.72 1.39 5.88
CA ILE A 52 -8.40 0.87 6.24
C ILE A 52 -7.90 1.65 7.47
N GLN A 53 -7.85 1.01 8.64
CA GLN A 53 -7.17 1.56 9.81
C GLN A 53 -5.70 1.16 9.76
N ARG A 54 -4.81 2.15 9.76
CA ARG A 54 -3.37 1.96 9.90
C ARG A 54 -3.01 1.44 11.29
#